data_AF-A0A962D4D5-F1
#
_entry.id   AF-A0A962D4D5-F1
#
_cell.length_a   1.000
_cell.length_b   1.000
_cell.length_c   1.000
_cell.angle_alpha   90.00
_cell.angle_beta   90.00
_cell.angle_gamma   90.00
#
_symmetry.space_group_name_H-M   'P 1'
#
loop_
_entity.id
_entity.type
_entity.pdbx_description
1 polymer ?
#
loop_
_entity_poly.entity_id
_entity_poly.type
_entity_poly.pdbx_seq_one_letter_code
_entity_poly.pdbx_strand_id
1 'polypeptide(L)'
;VAARRPHDLLDFDARLKAVLTFKSLPQCASLAAANKRSGNLLRKATEAGEAIAAELDPALFEGEAEAALAQALSEAERDTAPLFEARDYVAGLNRLAALQGPVDAFFEAVMVMAEDPALRANRLGLLARLQGLFLRTADISLLG
;
A
#
# COMPACT_ATOMS: atom_id res chain seq x y z
N VAL A 1 13.74 -29.88 -21.98
CA VAL A 1 13.02 -28.65 -22.40
C VAL A 1 11.58 -28.80 -21.93
N ALA A 2 11.27 -28.26 -20.75
CA ALA A 2 9.92 -28.34 -20.18
C ALA A 2 9.06 -27.23 -20.80
N ALA A 3 7.92 -27.63 -21.34
CA ALA A 3 6.95 -26.77 -22.00
C ALA A 3 6.53 -25.60 -21.08
N ARG A 4 6.91 -24.36 -21.47
CA ARG A 4 6.33 -23.13 -20.92
C ARG A 4 4.85 -23.14 -21.28
N ARG A 5 4.00 -23.31 -20.26
CA ARG A 5 2.55 -23.44 -20.42
C ARG A 5 2.00 -22.11 -20.97
N PRO A 6 1.00 -22.14 -21.86
CA PRO A 6 0.32 -20.93 -22.35
C PRO A 6 -0.37 -20.10 -21.25
N HIS A 7 -0.51 -20.66 -20.04
CA HIS A 7 -1.10 -20.00 -18.89
C HIS A 7 -0.25 -18.84 -18.32
N ASP A 8 1.07 -18.84 -18.49
CA ASP A 8 1.92 -17.75 -18.00
C ASP A 8 1.82 -16.51 -18.89
N LEU A 9 1.61 -16.68 -20.20
CA LEU A 9 1.51 -15.56 -21.14
C LEU A 9 0.19 -14.80 -21.01
N LEU A 10 -0.92 -15.51 -20.76
CA LEU A 10 -2.23 -14.88 -20.54
C LEU A 10 -2.29 -14.19 -19.17
N ASP A 11 -1.70 -14.78 -18.14
CA ASP A 11 -1.59 -14.16 -16.82
C ASP A 11 -0.67 -12.92 -16.88
N PHE A 12 0.45 -13.00 -17.61
CA PHE A 12 1.33 -11.87 -17.86
C PHE A 12 0.63 -10.73 -18.61
N ASP A 13 -0.13 -11.02 -19.67
CA ASP A 13 -0.90 -10.02 -20.41
C ASP A 13 -1.99 -9.36 -19.54
N ALA A 14 -2.69 -10.15 -18.70
CA ALA A 14 -3.67 -9.62 -17.75
C ALA A 14 -3.04 -8.70 -16.70
N ARG A 15 -1.88 -9.09 -16.16
CA ARG A 15 -1.09 -8.25 -15.23
C ARG A 15 -0.60 -6.98 -15.89
N LEU A 16 -0.03 -7.08 -17.09
CA LEU A 16 0.50 -5.95 -17.83
C LEU A 16 -0.63 -4.95 -18.14
N LYS A 17 -1.79 -5.42 -18.61
CA LYS A 17 -2.97 -4.57 -18.84
C LYS A 17 -3.46 -3.90 -17.56
N ALA A 18 -3.48 -4.62 -16.45
CA ALA A 18 -3.87 -4.08 -15.16
C ALA A 18 -2.92 -2.98 -14.69
N VAL A 19 -1.61 -3.21 -14.77
CA VAL A 19 -0.59 -2.21 -14.43
C VAL A 19 -0.67 -1.01 -15.35
N LEU A 20 -0.80 -1.20 -16.67
CA LEU A 20 -0.93 -0.10 -17.62
C LEU A 20 -2.19 0.74 -17.38
N THR A 21 -3.31 0.08 -17.08
CA THR A 21 -4.58 0.75 -16.75
C THR A 21 -4.47 1.50 -15.43
N PHE A 22 -3.84 0.91 -14.42
CA PHE A 22 -3.61 1.59 -13.15
C PHE A 22 -2.69 2.80 -13.32
N LYS A 23 -1.62 2.66 -14.10
CA LYS A 23 -0.65 3.73 -14.34
C LYS A 23 -1.23 4.92 -15.13
N SER A 24 -2.32 4.72 -15.89
CA SER A 24 -3.02 5.79 -16.59
C SER A 24 -4.01 6.55 -15.71
N LEU A 25 -4.32 6.04 -14.51
CA LEU A 25 -5.18 6.71 -13.54
C LEU A 25 -4.43 7.86 -12.84
N PRO A 26 -5.05 9.05 -12.69
CA PRO A 26 -4.43 10.16 -11.96
C PRO A 26 -4.16 9.80 -10.49
N GLN A 27 -4.96 8.90 -9.90
CA GLN A 27 -4.78 8.41 -8.54
C GLN A 27 -3.46 7.64 -8.37
N CYS A 28 -2.97 6.97 -9.40
CA CYS A 28 -1.72 6.21 -9.34
C CYS A 28 -0.51 7.12 -9.07
N ALA A 29 -0.50 8.34 -9.62
CA ALA A 29 0.61 9.27 -9.39
C ALA A 29 0.68 9.69 -7.90
N SER A 30 -0.47 9.98 -7.29
CA SER A 30 -0.54 10.34 -5.86
C SER A 30 -0.12 9.15 -4.98
N LEU A 31 -0.68 7.96 -5.24
CA LEU A 31 -0.33 6.75 -4.51
C LEU A 31 1.14 6.35 -4.64
N ALA A 32 1.73 6.49 -5.83
CA ALA A 32 3.15 6.24 -6.04
C ALA A 32 4.02 7.24 -5.26
N ALA A 33 3.62 8.53 -5.24
CA ALA A 33 4.31 9.55 -4.45
C ALA A 33 4.20 9.27 -2.94
N ALA A 34 3.01 8.90 -2.47
CA ALA A 34 2.76 8.52 -1.08
C ALA A 34 3.53 7.26 -0.68
N ASN A 35 3.58 6.24 -1.53
CA ASN A 35 4.36 5.01 -1.28
C ASN A 35 5.87 5.30 -1.24
N LYS A 36 6.37 6.15 -2.16
CA LYS A 36 7.76 6.61 -2.14
C LYS A 36 8.08 7.39 -0.86
N ARG A 37 7.17 8.27 -0.42
CA ARG A 37 7.30 9.04 0.82
C ARG A 37 7.32 8.11 2.03
N SER A 38 6.41 7.14 2.08
CA SER A 38 6.32 6.12 3.12
C SER A 38 7.64 5.33 3.22
N GLY A 39 8.15 4.82 2.11
CA GLY A 39 9.42 4.10 2.08
C GLY A 39 10.62 4.95 2.53
N ASN A 40 10.67 6.23 2.16
CA ASN A 40 11.71 7.14 2.64
C ASN A 40 11.63 7.40 4.15
N LEU A 41 10.42 7.54 4.69
CA LEU A 41 10.20 7.74 6.13
C LEU A 41 10.57 6.48 6.92
N LEU A 42 10.15 5.31 6.45
CA LEU A 42 10.50 4.02 7.05
C LEU A 42 12.01 3.79 7.03
N ARG A 43 12.68 4.05 5.91
CA ARG A 43 14.14 3.95 5.83
C ARG A 43 14.83 4.87 6.83
N LYS A 44 14.43 6.15 6.89
CA LYS A 44 14.97 7.10 7.88
C LYS A 44 14.72 6.66 9.31
N ALA A 45 13.54 6.13 9.59
CA ALA A 45 13.16 5.61 10.90
C ALA A 45 14.06 4.42 11.29
N THR A 46 14.26 3.46 10.39
CA THR A 46 15.17 2.33 10.60
C THR A 46 16.62 2.79 10.80
N GLU A 47 17.12 3.73 9.99
CA GLU A 47 18.46 4.30 10.13
C GLU A 47 18.65 5.03 11.47
N ALA A 48 17.59 5.65 11.99
CA ALA A 48 17.59 6.32 13.29
C ALA A 48 17.34 5.36 14.47
N GLY A 49 17.10 4.07 14.24
CA GLY A 49 16.79 3.09 15.29
C GLY A 49 15.40 3.26 15.91
N GLU A 50 14.47 3.88 15.19
CA GLU A 50 13.08 4.07 15.62
C GLU A 50 12.33 2.72 15.66
N ALA A 51 11.43 2.58 16.63
CA ALA A 51 10.52 1.45 16.66
C ALA A 51 9.45 1.61 15.56
N ILE A 52 9.19 0.53 14.83
CA ILE A 52 8.07 0.41 13.89
C ILE A 52 7.10 -0.60 14.49
N ALA A 53 5.88 -0.17 14.80
CA ALA A 53 4.89 -1.04 15.41
C ALA A 53 4.47 -2.13 14.41
N ALA A 54 4.59 -3.40 14.81
CA ALA A 54 4.12 -4.53 14.01
C ALA A 54 2.59 -4.66 14.06
N GLU A 55 2.00 -4.35 15.22
CA GLU A 55 0.56 -4.28 15.43
C GLU A 55 0.19 -2.84 15.73
N LEU A 56 -0.89 -2.37 15.12
CA LEU A 56 -1.39 -1.03 15.34
C LEU A 56 -2.23 -0.99 16.61
N ASP A 57 -1.99 -0.01 17.46
CA ASP A 57 -2.82 0.25 18.63
C ASP A 57 -3.83 1.38 18.30
N PRO A 58 -5.13 1.08 18.19
CA PRO A 58 -6.14 2.10 17.95
C PRO A 58 -6.27 3.13 19.07
N ALA A 59 -5.85 2.79 20.29
CA ALA A 59 -5.87 3.72 21.42
C ALA A 59 -4.84 4.85 21.28
N LEU A 60 -3.84 4.66 20.43
CA LEU A 60 -2.83 5.67 20.11
C LEU A 60 -3.23 6.55 18.92
N PHE A 61 -4.38 6.33 18.28
CA PHE A 61 -4.83 7.19 17.19
C PHE A 61 -5.35 8.53 17.74
N GLU A 62 -4.64 9.62 17.44
CA GLU A 62 -5.05 10.96 17.88
C GLU A 62 -6.06 11.61 16.92
N GLY A 63 -6.14 11.15 15.67
CA GLY A 63 -6.96 11.76 14.63
C GLY A 63 -7.78 10.76 13.82
N GLU A 64 -8.94 11.22 13.34
CA GLU A 64 -9.84 10.43 12.49
C GLU A 64 -9.15 9.94 11.20
N ALA A 65 -8.16 10.69 10.70
CA ALA A 65 -7.40 10.31 9.51
C ALA A 65 -6.57 9.02 9.70
N GLU A 66 -6.05 8.77 10.90
CA GLU A 66 -5.28 7.55 11.22
C GLU A 66 -6.20 6.33 11.24
N ALA A 67 -7.33 6.46 11.94
CA ALA A 67 -8.34 5.42 12.01
C ALA A 67 -8.95 5.12 10.63
N ALA A 68 -9.26 6.15 9.85
CA ALA A 68 -9.77 6.02 8.49
C ALA A 68 -8.78 5.31 7.58
N LEU A 69 -7.48 5.65 7.65
CA LEU A 69 -6.44 4.95 6.89
C LEU A 69 -6.30 3.49 7.32
N ALA A 70 -6.29 3.21 8.64
CA ALA A 70 -6.19 1.86 9.16
C ALA A 70 -7.36 0.97 8.69
N GLN A 71 -8.57 1.52 8.72
CA GLN A 71 -9.77 0.86 8.23
C GLN A 71 -9.71 0.64 6.71
N ALA A 72 -9.39 1.68 5.94
CA ALA A 72 -9.29 1.59 4.49
C ALA A 72 -8.24 0.57 4.04
N LEU A 73 -7.09 0.50 4.73
CA LEU A 73 -6.07 -0.52 4.48
C LEU A 73 -6.60 -1.94 4.72
N SER A 74 -7.31 -2.13 5.83
CA SER A 74 -7.86 -3.44 6.21
C SER A 74 -8.98 -3.89 5.26
N GLU A 75 -9.80 -2.95 4.79
CA GLU A 75 -10.82 -3.19 3.76
C GLU A 75 -10.18 -3.50 2.41
N ALA A 76 -9.17 -2.73 1.99
CA ALA A 76 -8.44 -2.99 0.76
C ALA A 76 -7.72 -4.34 0.78
N GLU A 77 -7.10 -4.73 1.89
CA GLU A 77 -6.50 -6.07 2.05
C GLU A 77 -7.54 -7.19 1.86
N ARG A 78 -8.73 -7.04 2.48
CA ARG A 78 -9.82 -8.01 2.39
C ARG A 78 -10.43 -8.08 0.99
N ASP A 79 -10.63 -6.94 0.35
CA ASP A 79 -11.24 -6.85 -0.98
C ASP A 79 -10.27 -7.34 -2.07
N THR A 80 -8.98 -7.05 -1.93
CA THR A 80 -7.97 -7.39 -2.94
C THR A 80 -7.50 -8.84 -2.87
N ALA A 81 -7.52 -9.47 -1.69
CA ALA A 81 -7.14 -10.87 -1.53
C ALA A 81 -7.86 -11.84 -2.50
N PRO A 82 -9.21 -11.90 -2.55
CA PRO A 82 -9.91 -12.80 -3.48
C PRO A 82 -9.73 -12.39 -4.94
N LEU A 83 -9.54 -11.09 -5.23
CA LEU A 83 -9.32 -10.59 -6.59
C LEU A 83 -7.96 -11.04 -7.12
N PHE A 84 -6.91 -11.01 -6.30
CA PHE A 84 -5.59 -11.52 -6.70
C PHE A 84 -5.57 -13.04 -6.82
N GLU A 85 -6.32 -13.76 -5.97
CA GLU A 85 -6.51 -15.22 -6.15
C GLU A 85 -7.25 -15.54 -7.46
N ALA A 86 -8.26 -14.74 -7.82
CA ALA A 86 -9.00 -14.84 -9.07
C ALA A 86 -8.23 -14.29 -10.29
N ARG A 87 -7.02 -13.76 -10.10
CA ARG A 87 -6.20 -13.09 -11.14
C ARG A 87 -6.86 -11.85 -11.77
N ASP A 88 -7.82 -11.26 -11.07
CA ASP A 88 -8.43 -9.98 -11.44
C ASP A 88 -7.60 -8.81 -10.87
N TYR A 89 -6.43 -8.62 -11.47
CA TYR A 89 -5.52 -7.55 -11.07
C TYR A 89 -6.08 -6.16 -11.36
N VAL A 90 -6.98 -6.02 -12.35
CA VAL A 90 -7.61 -4.73 -12.69
C VAL A 90 -8.52 -4.28 -11.55
N ALA A 91 -9.41 -5.17 -11.09
CA ALA A 91 -10.28 -4.87 -9.97
C ALA A 91 -9.47 -4.63 -8.68
N GLY A 92 -8.44 -5.43 -8.43
CA GLY A 92 -7.56 -5.26 -7.28
C GLY A 92 -6.84 -3.91 -7.26
N LEU A 93 -6.27 -3.50 -8.39
CA LEU A 93 -5.62 -2.19 -8.54
C LEU A 93 -6.61 -1.03 -8.44
N ASN A 94 -7.83 -1.16 -8.97
CA ASN A 94 -8.88 -0.16 -8.79
C ASN A 94 -9.29 0.01 -7.31
N ARG A 95 -9.33 -1.09 -6.54
CA ARG A 95 -9.55 -1.02 -5.08
C ARG A 95 -8.42 -0.29 -4.37
N LEU A 96 -7.17 -0.53 -4.77
CA LEU A 96 -6.03 0.23 -4.24
C LEU A 96 -6.06 1.69 -4.66
N ALA A 97 -6.58 2.03 -5.85
CA ALA A 97 -6.76 3.42 -6.28
C ALA A 97 -7.67 4.21 -5.33
N ALA A 98 -8.66 3.55 -4.71
CA ALA A 98 -9.55 4.16 -3.73
C ALA A 98 -8.84 4.55 -2.42
N LEU A 99 -7.65 3.99 -2.13
CA LEU A 99 -6.83 4.39 -0.97
C LEU A 99 -6.24 5.78 -1.11
N GLN A 100 -6.27 6.39 -2.31
CA GLN A 100 -5.70 7.72 -2.53
C GLN A 100 -6.29 8.77 -1.58
N GLY A 101 -7.61 8.80 -1.42
CA GLY A 101 -8.29 9.73 -0.51
C GLY A 101 -7.82 9.63 0.95
N PRO A 102 -7.92 8.46 1.61
CA PRO A 102 -7.48 8.32 3.01
C PRO A 102 -5.96 8.47 3.19
N VAL A 103 -5.14 8.09 2.21
CA VAL A 103 -3.68 8.28 2.27
C VAL A 103 -3.32 9.75 2.21
N ASP A 104 -3.91 10.52 1.30
CA ASP A 104 -3.64 11.95 1.18
C ASP A 104 -4.15 12.71 2.40
N ALA A 105 -5.36 12.39 2.89
CA ALA A 105 -5.89 12.94 4.14
C ALA A 105 -4.97 12.65 5.34
N PHE A 106 -4.42 11.44 5.43
CA PHE A 106 -3.43 11.10 6.46
C PHE A 106 -2.17 11.97 6.33
N PHE A 107 -1.59 12.10 5.15
CA PHE A 107 -0.37 12.90 4.97
C PHE A 107 -0.56 14.41 5.12
N GLU A 108 -1.78 14.91 4.94
CA GLU A 108 -2.17 16.30 5.16
C GLU A 108 -2.46 16.59 6.65
N ALA A 109 -3.17 15.69 7.33
CA ALA A 109 -3.62 15.90 8.71
C ALA A 109 -2.63 15.39 9.77
N VAL A 110 -1.80 14.39 9.44
CA VAL A 110 -1.00 13.66 10.42
C VAL A 110 0.50 13.94 10.22
N MET A 111 1.13 14.49 11.27
CA MET A 111 2.58 14.62 11.31
C MET A 111 3.23 13.30 11.75
N VAL A 112 3.75 12.54 10.79
CA VAL A 112 4.32 11.19 11.04
C VAL A 112 5.46 11.21 12.06
N MET A 113 6.32 12.23 12.03
CA MET A 113 7.41 12.39 13.00
C MET A 113 6.89 13.14 14.24
N ALA A 114 6.04 12.48 15.02
CA ALA A 114 5.54 13.01 16.29
C ALA A 114 6.64 13.01 17.37
N GLU A 115 6.47 13.84 18.39
CA GLU A 115 7.36 13.88 19.56
C GLU A 115 7.22 12.62 20.43
N ASP A 116 6.00 12.07 20.52
CA ASP A 116 5.72 10.84 21.25
C ASP A 116 6.24 9.61 20.46
N PRO A 117 7.20 8.85 21.01
CA PRO A 117 7.76 7.68 20.36
C PRO A 117 6.73 6.56 20.09
N ALA A 118 5.74 6.36 20.96
CA ALA A 118 4.74 5.31 20.82
C ALA A 118 3.78 5.65 19.66
N LEU A 119 3.32 6.90 19.62
CA LEU A 119 2.50 7.43 18.53
C LEU A 119 3.23 7.38 17.19
N ARG A 120 4.50 7.81 17.18
CA ARG A 120 5.35 7.74 15.98
C ARG A 120 5.53 6.30 15.51
N ALA A 121 5.77 5.35 16.42
CA ALA A 121 5.88 3.94 16.07
C ALA A 121 4.59 3.38 15.45
N ASN A 122 3.42 3.79 15.97
CA ASN A 122 2.11 3.40 15.44
C ASN A 122 1.88 3.98 14.03
N ARG A 123 2.19 5.27 13.83
CA ARG A 123 2.12 5.95 12.52
C ARG A 123 3.08 5.33 11.51
N LEU A 124 4.29 4.97 11.92
CA LEU A 124 5.25 4.23 11.08
C LEU A 124 4.72 2.82 10.74
N GLY A 125 4.05 2.15 11.67
CA GLY A 125 3.36 0.88 11.41
C GLY A 125 2.30 1.00 10.32
N LEU A 126 1.51 2.08 10.32
CA LEU A 126 0.51 2.36 9.26
C LEU A 126 1.18 2.49 7.89
N LEU A 127 2.29 3.23 7.83
CA LEU A 127 3.07 3.38 6.61
C LEU A 127 3.70 2.07 6.14
N ALA A 128 4.16 1.23 7.07
CA ALA A 128 4.70 -0.09 6.76
C ALA A 128 3.62 -1.01 6.17
N ARG A 129 2.40 -1.01 6.72
CA ARG A 129 1.26 -1.76 6.15
C ARG A 129 0.89 -1.26 4.75
N LEU A 130 0.79 0.06 4.57
CA LEU A 130 0.56 0.66 3.26
C LEU A 130 1.63 0.21 2.25
N GLN A 131 2.91 0.29 2.62
CA GLN A 131 4.01 -0.14 1.77
C GLN A 131 3.94 -1.65 1.47
N GLY A 132 3.61 -2.48 2.45
CA GLY A 132 3.43 -3.92 2.25
C GLY A 132 2.33 -4.26 1.25
N LEU A 133 1.19 -3.56 1.32
CA LEU A 133 0.09 -3.73 0.37
C LEU A 133 0.48 -3.32 -1.06
N PHE A 134 1.22 -2.22 -1.20
CA PHE A 134 1.78 -1.80 -2.49
C PHE A 134 2.87 -2.73 -3.01
N LEU A 135 3.73 -3.27 -2.13
CA LEU A 135 4.77 -4.22 -2.54
C LEU A 135 4.15 -5.52 -3.04
N ARG A 136 3.10 -6.03 -2.39
CA ARG A 136 2.37 -7.22 -2.86
C ARG A 136 1.77 -7.02 -4.26
N THR A 137 1.41 -5.80 -4.63
CA THR A 137 0.96 -5.46 -5.99
C THR A 137 2.09 -5.07 -6.94
N ALA A 138 3.18 -4.50 -6.44
CA ALA A 138 4.37 -4.17 -7.22
C ALA A 138 5.16 -5.43 -7.59
N ASP A 139 5.17 -6.49 -6.77
CA ASP A 139 5.76 -7.79 -7.10
C ASP A 139 5.07 -8.41 -8.34
N ILE A 140 3.78 -8.13 -8.52
CA ILE A 140 3.01 -8.48 -9.72
C ILE A 140 3.51 -7.66 -10.94
N SER A 141 4.01 -6.44 -10.71
CA SER A 141 4.53 -5.53 -11.74
C SER A 141 6.03 -5.74 -12.05
N LEU A 142 6.80 -6.29 -11.11
CA LEU A 142 8.26 -6.47 -11.21
C LEU A 142 8.68 -7.78 -11.86
N LEU A 143 7.75 -8.70 -12.11
CA LEU A 143 7.95 -9.91 -12.92
C LEU A 143 7.91 -9.63 -14.45
N GLY A 144 8.43 -8.46 -14.84
CA GLY A 144 8.62 -8.03 -16.24
C GLY A 144 10.05 -8.25 -16.70
#